data_AF-A0A535BQR2-F1
#
_entry.id   AF-A0A535BQR2-F1
#
_cell.length_a   1.000
_cell.length_b   1.000
_cell.length_c   1.000
_cell.angle_alpha   90.00
_cell.angle_beta   90.00
_cell.angle_gamma   90.00
#
_symmetry.space_group_name_H-M   'P 1'
#
loop_
_entity.id
_entity.type
_entity.pdbx_description
1 polymer ?
#
loop_
_entity_poly.entity_id
_entity_poly.type
_entity_poly.pdbx_seq_one_letter_code
_entity_poly.pdbx_strand_id
1 'polypeptide(L)'
;MSAKKNRRAADPGGSVNMSSDIQPTVYDQLIALRNRQRTLQAESPFVIRGADVPWETNPQGIIKWYLHPAMERSCHKALIFSVQKIPPESHSGKQHCQGGVVQYVVQGKGRTVMNEISHPWEAGDVVQLPLLPEGVTFQHFNEDRSKEAVLTACMPNLSEPLGIDRGAGLFQLEAAPEFKAAFRSELPDLKTLQAKLSSDSGKAIPVKIDSPRSTYDHNYARTQEIQQRSRTAKIVVRRDERREEMTRQGRLRYYLNRTVLHDTVLKDWNVFTHELRTRSGKHRHQGGLAIYVVEGKGYTIVEGQRQDWESGDLILLPIQPGGVEHQHFNLNGETPSRWMAYIYKPFHDEVAHGMEQREEAPEFKGSDC
;
A
#
# COMPACT_ATOMS: atom_id res chain seq x y z
N MET A 1 -33.53 -8.81 72.25
CA MET A 1 -32.13 -8.55 72.63
C MET A 1 -31.31 -8.48 71.35
N SER A 2 -30.95 -7.26 70.95
CA SER A 2 -30.13 -6.98 69.76
C SER A 2 -29.27 -5.75 70.07
N ALA A 3 -28.09 -5.74 69.45
CA ALA A 3 -27.12 -4.65 69.31
C ALA A 3 -25.78 -4.77 70.09
N LYS A 4 -24.73 -4.78 69.25
CA LYS A 4 -23.35 -4.27 69.40
C LYS A 4 -22.28 -5.15 70.07
N LYS A 5 -21.26 -5.48 69.27
CA LYS A 5 -19.90 -4.91 69.46
C LYS A 5 -19.01 -5.02 68.21
N ASN A 6 -18.40 -3.88 67.88
CA ASN A 6 -17.27 -3.69 66.96
C ASN A 6 -16.08 -4.59 67.31
N ARG A 7 -15.40 -5.11 66.28
CA ARG A 7 -13.92 -5.20 66.24
C ARG A 7 -13.42 -4.92 64.83
N ARG A 8 -12.59 -3.88 64.71
CA ARG A 8 -11.71 -3.62 63.56
C ARG A 8 -10.76 -4.80 63.40
N ALA A 9 -10.61 -5.32 62.18
CA ALA A 9 -9.50 -6.19 61.80
C ALA A 9 -8.59 -5.41 60.84
N ALA A 10 -7.29 -5.55 61.09
CA ALA A 10 -6.22 -4.74 60.56
C ALA A 10 -5.97 -4.94 59.05
N ASP A 11 -5.56 -3.84 58.44
CA ASP A 11 -4.90 -3.75 57.14
C ASP A 11 -3.54 -4.49 57.18
N PRO A 12 -3.27 -5.48 56.31
CA PRO A 12 -1.91 -5.87 55.99
C PRO A 12 -1.47 -5.04 54.78
N GLY A 13 -1.12 -3.79 55.06
CA GLY A 13 -0.32 -2.96 54.17
C GLY A 13 1.01 -3.67 53.91
N GLY A 14 1.03 -4.45 52.84
CA GLY A 14 2.23 -4.91 52.16
C GLY A 14 2.36 -4.13 50.85
N SER A 15 2.46 -2.79 50.93
CA SER A 15 2.96 -2.03 49.79
C SER A 15 4.42 -2.42 49.59
N VAL A 16 4.65 -3.42 48.75
CA VAL A 16 5.97 -3.65 48.18
C VAL A 16 6.23 -2.42 47.32
N ASN A 17 6.91 -1.44 47.92
CA ASN A 17 7.61 -0.40 47.20
C ASN A 17 8.72 -1.11 46.42
N MET A 18 8.38 -1.67 45.25
CA MET A 18 9.39 -2.05 44.28
C MET A 18 10.07 -0.76 43.87
N SER A 19 11.34 -0.66 44.23
CA SER A 19 12.19 0.48 43.93
C SER A 19 12.07 0.86 42.45
N SER A 20 11.78 2.13 42.21
CA SER A 20 11.84 2.78 40.90
C SER A 20 13.26 2.93 40.34
N ASP A 21 14.22 2.12 40.82
CA ASP A 21 15.66 2.31 40.61
C ASP A 21 16.27 1.38 39.55
N ILE A 22 15.48 0.48 38.97
CA ILE A 22 15.96 -0.33 37.84
C ILE A 22 15.70 0.45 36.56
N GLN A 23 16.77 1.00 35.98
CA GLN A 23 16.71 1.61 34.65
C GLN A 23 16.27 0.56 33.62
N PRO A 24 15.28 0.88 32.75
CA PRO A 24 14.78 -0.07 31.76
C PRO A 24 15.89 -0.47 30.79
N THR A 25 16.02 -1.77 30.58
CA THR A 25 17.00 -2.33 29.63
C THR A 25 16.55 -2.08 28.19
N VAL A 26 17.47 -2.23 27.24
CA VAL A 26 17.13 -2.22 25.80
C VAL A 26 16.15 -3.34 25.43
N TYR A 27 16.13 -4.45 26.17
CA TYR A 27 15.15 -5.52 25.99
C TYR A 27 13.76 -5.07 26.48
N ASP A 28 13.67 -4.37 27.62
CA ASP A 28 12.41 -3.81 28.10
C ASP A 28 11.80 -2.83 27.09
N GLN A 29 12.65 -2.04 26.41
CA GLN A 29 12.22 -1.15 25.33
C GLN A 29 11.64 -1.93 24.15
N LEU A 30 12.25 -3.05 23.74
CA LEU A 30 11.73 -3.94 22.69
C LEU A 30 10.37 -4.54 23.09
N ILE A 31 10.23 -4.99 24.34
CA ILE A 31 8.98 -5.52 24.88
C ILE A 31 7.90 -4.43 24.94
N ALA A 32 8.26 -3.21 25.34
CA ALA A 32 7.35 -2.06 25.36
C ALA A 32 6.87 -1.70 23.94
N LEU A 33 7.76 -1.72 22.94
CA LEU A 33 7.41 -1.51 21.54
C LEU A 33 6.40 -2.57 21.06
N ARG A 34 6.68 -3.86 21.29
CA ARG A 34 5.77 -4.95 20.94
C ARG A 34 4.40 -4.78 21.59
N ASN A 35 4.35 -4.46 22.88
CA ASN A 35 3.09 -4.28 23.60
C ASN A 35 2.29 -3.11 23.03
N ARG A 36 2.94 -1.96 22.76
CA ARG A 36 2.31 -0.82 22.11
C ARG A 36 1.72 -1.20 20.75
N GLN A 37 2.48 -1.93 19.93
CA GLN A 37 2.01 -2.38 18.61
C GLN A 37 0.79 -3.31 18.71
N ARG A 38 0.77 -4.23 19.68
CA ARG A 38 -0.38 -5.11 19.93
C ARG A 38 -1.63 -4.34 20.38
N THR A 39 -1.48 -3.39 21.30
CA THR A 39 -2.57 -2.51 21.74
C THR A 39 -3.13 -1.72 20.56
N LEU A 40 -2.26 -1.07 19.78
CA LEU A 40 -2.67 -0.31 18.60
C LEU A 40 -3.42 -1.19 17.60
N GLN A 41 -2.95 -2.40 17.34
CA GLN A 41 -3.63 -3.34 16.44
C GLN A 41 -5.02 -3.73 16.95
N ALA A 42 -5.16 -4.00 18.25
CA ALA A 42 -6.43 -4.43 18.85
C ALA A 42 -7.48 -3.31 18.94
N GLU A 43 -7.03 -2.06 19.12
CA GLU A 43 -7.92 -0.90 19.30
C GLU A 43 -8.24 -0.17 17.98
N SER A 44 -7.49 -0.45 16.91
CA SER A 44 -7.69 0.23 15.63
C SER A 44 -8.82 -0.41 14.82
N PRO A 45 -9.67 0.39 14.14
CA PRO A 45 -10.67 -0.14 13.24
C PRO A 45 -10.01 -0.79 12.01
N PHE A 46 -10.72 -1.75 11.40
CA PHE A 46 -10.32 -2.33 10.11
C PHE A 46 -10.68 -1.44 8.93
N VAL A 47 -11.46 -0.38 9.12
CA VAL A 47 -11.85 0.56 8.06
C VAL A 47 -11.46 1.96 8.47
N ILE A 48 -10.63 2.61 7.66
CA ILE A 48 -10.38 4.04 7.72
C ILE A 48 -11.40 4.72 6.82
N ARG A 49 -12.25 5.54 7.42
CA ARG A 49 -13.28 6.30 6.71
C ARG A 49 -12.64 7.41 5.90
N GLY A 50 -12.82 7.39 4.59
CA GLY A 50 -12.27 8.39 3.70
C GLY A 50 -12.79 9.79 4.00
N ALA A 51 -14.04 9.91 4.46
CA ALA A 51 -14.63 11.18 4.89
C ALA A 51 -13.89 11.83 6.09
N ASP A 52 -13.30 11.01 6.96
CA ASP A 52 -12.61 11.47 8.18
C ASP A 52 -11.13 11.78 7.95
N VAL A 53 -10.57 11.37 6.81
CA VAL A 53 -9.19 11.68 6.43
C VAL A 53 -9.14 13.08 5.81
N PRO A 54 -8.36 14.03 6.39
CA PRO A 54 -8.29 15.39 5.88
C PRO A 54 -7.54 15.44 4.55
N TRP A 55 -8.00 16.32 3.66
CA TRP A 55 -7.19 16.77 2.52
C TRP A 55 -6.14 17.77 3.02
N GLU A 56 -4.90 17.60 2.59
CA GLU A 56 -3.86 18.62 2.69
C GLU A 56 -3.43 19.09 1.31
N THR A 57 -2.91 20.31 1.22
CA THR A 57 -2.23 20.82 0.02
C THR A 57 -0.77 21.04 0.37
N ASN A 58 0.10 20.30 -0.30
CA ASN A 58 1.55 20.35 -0.11
C ASN A 58 2.24 20.52 -1.48
N PRO A 59 3.58 20.64 -1.56
CA PRO A 59 4.27 20.77 -2.83
C PRO A 59 3.99 19.64 -3.83
N GLN A 60 3.67 18.42 -3.38
CA GLN A 60 3.34 17.31 -4.29
C GLN A 60 1.89 17.39 -4.81
N GLY A 61 0.98 18.10 -4.13
CA GLY A 61 -0.38 18.39 -4.59
C GLY A 61 -1.43 18.32 -3.48
N ILE A 62 -2.68 18.06 -3.86
CA ILE A 62 -3.79 17.85 -2.92
C ILE A 62 -3.87 16.36 -2.57
N ILE A 63 -3.57 15.99 -1.33
CA ILE A 63 -3.37 14.59 -0.92
C ILE A 63 -4.17 14.28 0.36
N LYS A 64 -4.72 13.07 0.43
CA LYS A 64 -5.17 12.39 1.64
C LYS A 64 -4.18 11.30 2.01
N TRP A 65 -3.75 11.27 3.27
CA TRP A 65 -2.88 10.21 3.79
C TRP A 65 -3.66 9.23 4.65
N TYR A 66 -3.95 8.06 4.10
CA TYR A 66 -4.62 6.98 4.85
C TYR A 66 -3.63 6.20 5.71
N LEU A 67 -2.41 5.98 5.19
CA LEU A 67 -1.33 5.33 5.91
C LEU A 67 -0.04 6.13 5.67
N HIS A 68 0.21 7.13 6.52
CA HIS A 68 1.47 7.86 6.52
C HIS A 68 2.48 7.16 7.46
N PRO A 69 3.80 7.12 7.16
CA PRO A 69 4.79 6.50 8.05
C PRO A 69 4.76 7.03 9.49
N ALA A 70 4.54 8.34 9.66
CA ALA A 70 4.46 8.99 10.96
C ALA A 70 3.12 8.80 11.68
N MET A 71 2.13 8.14 11.06
CA MET A 71 0.83 7.92 11.68
C MET A 71 0.98 7.01 12.91
N GLU A 72 0.39 7.38 14.05
CA GLU A 72 0.53 6.61 15.29
C GLU A 72 -0.52 5.51 15.45
N ARG A 73 -1.67 5.62 14.77
CA ARG A 73 -2.82 4.72 14.92
C ARG A 73 -3.22 4.07 13.60
N SER A 74 -3.13 2.75 13.53
CA SER A 74 -3.65 1.90 12.46
C SER A 74 -3.53 0.44 12.89
N CYS A 75 -4.39 -0.45 12.37
CA CYS A 75 -4.31 -1.88 12.69
C CYS A 75 -3.07 -2.57 12.08
N HIS A 76 -2.44 -1.95 11.07
CA HIS A 76 -1.07 -2.26 10.65
C HIS A 76 -0.39 -1.06 9.97
N LYS A 77 0.95 -1.12 9.87
CA LYS A 77 1.78 -0.08 9.23
C LYS A 77 2.59 -0.59 8.03
N ALA A 78 2.24 -1.76 7.50
CA ALA A 78 3.00 -2.42 6.43
C ALA A 78 3.09 -1.61 5.12
N LEU A 79 2.10 -0.76 4.81
CA LEU A 79 2.04 0.00 3.55
C LEU A 79 2.00 1.51 3.84
N ILE A 80 2.50 2.29 2.88
CA ILE A 80 2.22 3.73 2.78
C ILE A 80 1.12 3.88 1.73
N PHE A 81 0.03 4.57 2.09
CA PHE A 81 -1.15 4.71 1.22
C PHE A 81 -1.67 6.14 1.24
N SER A 82 -1.86 6.71 0.05
CA SER A 82 -2.45 8.02 -0.13
C SER A 82 -3.39 8.06 -1.33
N VAL A 83 -4.24 9.08 -1.36
CA VAL A 83 -5.08 9.44 -2.50
C VAL A 83 -4.74 10.86 -2.90
N GLN A 84 -4.40 11.07 -4.16
CA GLN A 84 -4.09 12.36 -4.73
C GLN A 84 -5.22 12.81 -5.67
N LYS A 85 -5.56 14.09 -5.56
CA LYS A 85 -6.50 14.77 -6.42
C LYS A 85 -5.77 15.83 -7.24
N ILE A 86 -6.05 15.88 -8.54
CA ILE A 86 -5.46 16.86 -9.45
C ILE A 86 -6.61 17.61 -10.13
N PRO A 87 -6.73 18.94 -9.90
CA PRO A 87 -7.77 19.75 -10.53
C PRO A 87 -7.73 19.70 -12.07
N PRO A 88 -8.81 20.10 -12.75
CA PRO A 88 -8.85 20.21 -14.22
C PRO A 88 -7.67 21.02 -14.75
N GLU A 89 -7.05 20.54 -15.83
CA GLU A 89 -5.90 21.16 -16.50
C GLU A 89 -4.70 21.50 -15.57
N SER A 90 -4.60 20.83 -14.42
CA SER A 90 -3.51 21.00 -13.46
C SER A 90 -2.54 19.81 -13.45
N HIS A 91 -1.55 19.85 -12.56
CA HIS A 91 -0.54 18.81 -12.41
C HIS A 91 -0.11 18.64 -10.96
N SER A 92 0.41 17.44 -10.63
CA SER A 92 1.09 17.23 -9.36
C SER A 92 2.39 18.03 -9.28
N GLY A 93 3.01 18.05 -8.11
CA GLY A 93 4.44 18.36 -8.03
C GLY A 93 5.27 17.35 -8.84
N LYS A 94 6.49 17.75 -9.18
CA LYS A 94 7.48 16.86 -9.78
C LYS A 94 8.37 16.33 -8.68
N GLN A 95 8.51 15.00 -8.59
CA GLN A 95 9.27 14.35 -7.54
C GLN A 95 10.26 13.35 -8.14
N HIS A 96 11.45 13.27 -7.54
CA HIS A 96 12.40 12.18 -7.75
C HIS A 96 12.36 11.24 -6.55
N CYS A 97 12.26 9.94 -6.78
CA CYS A 97 12.25 8.93 -5.72
C CYS A 97 12.83 7.59 -6.19
N GLN A 98 13.00 6.65 -5.27
CA GLN A 98 13.39 5.27 -5.59
C GLN A 98 12.40 4.52 -6.52
N GLY A 99 11.15 4.96 -6.57
CA GLY A 99 10.05 4.24 -7.23
C GLY A 99 9.50 3.09 -6.39
N GLY A 100 8.91 2.08 -7.04
CA GLY A 100 8.20 0.99 -6.35
C GLY A 100 6.81 1.36 -5.86
N VAL A 101 6.19 2.37 -6.48
CA VAL A 101 4.85 2.85 -6.16
C VAL A 101 3.86 2.31 -7.19
N VAL A 102 2.75 1.76 -6.72
CA VAL A 102 1.61 1.35 -7.56
C VAL A 102 0.51 2.38 -7.41
N GLN A 103 -0.01 2.87 -8.53
CA GLN A 103 -1.03 3.92 -8.55
C GLN A 103 -2.21 3.45 -9.40
N TYR A 104 -3.42 3.55 -8.87
CA TYR A 104 -4.63 3.27 -9.62
C TYR A 104 -5.36 4.56 -9.94
N VAL A 105 -5.73 4.73 -11.21
CA VAL A 105 -6.53 5.87 -11.63
C VAL A 105 -7.99 5.59 -11.29
N VAL A 106 -8.47 6.19 -10.20
CA VAL A 106 -9.86 6.06 -9.75
C VAL A 106 -10.80 6.83 -10.68
N GLN A 107 -10.38 8.04 -11.07
CA GLN A 107 -11.18 8.96 -11.89
C GLN A 107 -10.28 9.79 -12.80
N GLY A 108 -10.83 10.18 -13.95
CA GLY A 108 -10.22 11.16 -14.85
C GLY A 108 -9.36 10.51 -15.93
N LYS A 109 -8.66 11.36 -16.67
CA LYS A 109 -7.72 10.96 -17.72
C LYS A 109 -6.58 11.96 -17.79
N GLY A 110 -5.43 11.49 -18.26
CA GLY A 110 -4.28 12.35 -18.41
C GLY A 110 -3.03 11.54 -18.67
N ARG A 111 -1.92 11.98 -18.10
CA ARG A 111 -0.62 11.33 -18.30
C ARG A 111 0.30 11.47 -17.10
N THR A 112 1.19 10.51 -16.97
CA THR A 112 2.36 10.60 -16.09
C THR A 112 3.57 10.78 -16.97
N VAL A 113 4.31 11.87 -16.77
CA VAL A 113 5.65 12.00 -17.35
C VAL A 113 6.62 11.34 -16.40
N MET A 114 7.38 10.36 -16.88
CA MET A 114 8.35 9.61 -16.11
C MET A 114 9.67 9.60 -16.86
N ASN A 115 10.73 10.13 -16.24
CA ASN A 115 12.04 10.30 -16.88
C ASN A 115 11.90 10.90 -18.29
N GLU A 116 11.12 11.98 -18.39
CA GLU A 116 10.82 12.73 -19.63
C GLU A 116 9.91 12.01 -20.64
N ILE A 117 9.56 10.73 -20.41
CA ILE A 117 8.67 9.96 -21.27
C ILE A 117 7.23 10.10 -20.79
N SER A 118 6.31 10.40 -21.72
CA SER A 118 4.89 10.54 -21.43
C SER A 118 4.16 9.20 -21.47
N HIS A 119 3.39 8.90 -20.43
CA HIS A 119 2.57 7.71 -20.31
C HIS A 119 1.11 8.08 -20.07
N PRO A 120 0.24 8.00 -21.09
CA PRO A 120 -1.18 8.33 -20.94
C PRO A 120 -1.90 7.28 -20.10
N TRP A 121 -2.91 7.71 -19.35
CA TRP A 121 -3.76 6.86 -18.51
C TRP A 121 -5.19 7.40 -18.46
N GLU A 122 -6.14 6.51 -18.15
CA GLU A 122 -7.53 6.86 -17.86
C GLU A 122 -8.08 6.06 -16.68
N ALA A 123 -9.27 6.41 -16.21
CA ALA A 123 -9.91 5.76 -15.08
C ALA A 123 -10.00 4.23 -15.27
N GLY A 124 -9.49 3.49 -14.29
CA GLY A 124 -9.36 2.04 -14.32
C GLY A 124 -7.95 1.54 -14.60
N ASP A 125 -7.04 2.39 -15.07
CA ASP A 125 -5.66 1.98 -15.35
C ASP A 125 -4.78 1.92 -14.09
N VAL A 126 -3.70 1.16 -14.16
CA VAL A 126 -2.64 1.13 -13.15
C VAL A 126 -1.35 1.70 -13.71
N VAL A 127 -0.81 2.73 -13.04
CA VAL A 127 0.52 3.30 -13.31
C VAL A 127 1.50 2.79 -12.26
N GLN A 128 2.69 2.36 -12.69
CA GLN A 128 3.74 1.87 -11.79
C GLN A 128 4.98 2.74 -11.90
N LEU A 129 5.53 3.19 -10.78
CA LEU A 129 6.88 3.74 -10.74
C LEU A 129 7.89 2.58 -10.64
N PRO A 130 8.75 2.35 -11.64
CA PRO A 130 9.71 1.25 -11.62
C PRO A 130 10.73 1.42 -10.49
N LEU A 131 11.36 0.33 -10.07
CA LEU A 131 12.51 0.38 -9.16
C LEU A 131 13.79 0.44 -10.00
N LEU A 132 14.44 1.61 -10.03
CA LEU A 132 15.67 1.86 -10.77
C LEU A 132 16.83 2.25 -9.83
N PRO A 133 18.06 1.79 -10.09
CA PRO A 133 19.25 2.22 -9.33
C PRO A 133 19.42 3.74 -9.25
N GLU A 134 19.16 4.44 -10.35
CA GLU A 134 19.25 5.90 -10.45
C GLU A 134 17.97 6.64 -10.00
N GLY A 135 16.96 5.92 -9.50
CA GLY A 135 15.66 6.46 -9.17
C GLY A 135 14.78 6.81 -10.37
N VAL A 136 13.64 7.42 -10.09
CA VAL A 136 12.61 7.79 -11.04
C VAL A 136 12.15 9.21 -10.75
N THR A 137 12.20 10.06 -11.77
CA THR A 137 11.57 11.39 -11.74
C THR A 137 10.20 11.31 -12.41
N PHE A 138 9.14 11.75 -11.72
CA PHE A 138 7.79 11.70 -12.26
C PHE A 138 6.93 12.93 -11.95
N GLN A 139 5.90 13.15 -12.75
CA GLN A 139 4.86 14.16 -12.55
C GLN A 139 3.57 13.75 -13.26
N HIS A 140 2.42 13.95 -12.61
CA HIS A 140 1.10 13.65 -13.16
C HIS A 140 0.44 14.91 -13.72
N PHE A 141 -0.24 14.78 -14.84
CA PHE A 141 -1.00 15.85 -15.49
C PHE A 141 -2.44 15.39 -15.68
N ASN A 142 -3.40 16.18 -15.22
CA ASN A 142 -4.80 15.99 -15.54
C ASN A 142 -5.12 16.73 -16.85
N GLU A 143 -5.56 15.99 -17.85
CA GLU A 143 -5.85 16.54 -19.19
C GLU A 143 -7.34 16.79 -19.41
N ASP A 144 -8.19 16.51 -18.41
CA ASP A 144 -9.60 16.88 -18.45
C ASP A 144 -9.78 18.37 -18.14
N ARG A 145 -10.65 19.03 -18.92
CA ARG A 145 -10.96 20.47 -18.81
C ARG A 145 -11.96 20.81 -17.73
N SER A 146 -12.66 19.82 -17.21
CA SER A 146 -13.82 20.03 -16.34
C SER A 146 -13.85 19.13 -15.11
N LYS A 147 -13.20 17.96 -15.18
CA LYS A 147 -13.19 16.98 -14.10
C LYS A 147 -11.81 16.88 -13.47
N GLU A 148 -11.80 16.71 -12.15
CA GLU A 148 -10.59 16.33 -11.45
C GLU A 148 -10.20 14.88 -11.77
N ALA A 149 -8.91 14.61 -11.72
CA ALA A 149 -8.36 13.26 -11.69
C ALA A 149 -8.09 12.84 -10.25
N VAL A 150 -8.35 11.56 -9.95
CA VAL A 150 -8.11 10.97 -8.63
C VAL A 150 -7.28 9.71 -8.81
N LEU A 151 -6.14 9.65 -8.12
CA LEU A 151 -5.23 8.50 -8.15
C LEU A 151 -4.95 8.03 -6.73
N THR A 152 -4.95 6.72 -6.52
CA THR A 152 -4.33 6.15 -5.31
C THR A 152 -2.81 6.08 -5.51
N ALA A 153 -2.06 6.03 -4.42
CA ALA A 153 -0.65 5.66 -4.43
C ALA A 153 -0.37 4.71 -3.26
N CYS A 154 0.25 3.57 -3.55
CA CYS A 154 0.58 2.56 -2.57
C CYS A 154 2.01 2.06 -2.76
N MET A 155 2.77 1.95 -1.66
CA MET A 155 4.12 1.36 -1.63
C MET A 155 4.35 0.61 -0.31
N PRO A 156 5.29 -0.35 -0.23
CA PRO A 156 5.66 -0.93 1.06
C PRO A 156 6.24 0.13 1.98
N ASN A 157 5.87 0.07 3.26
CA ASN A 157 6.46 0.93 4.27
C ASN A 157 7.82 0.38 4.71
N LEU A 158 8.88 0.92 4.12
CA LEU A 158 10.27 0.58 4.43
C LEU A 158 11.00 1.75 5.09
N SER A 159 10.27 2.74 5.63
CA SER A 159 10.85 3.98 6.16
C SER A 159 11.81 3.74 7.32
N GLU A 160 11.48 2.79 8.20
CA GLU A 160 12.34 2.41 9.33
C GLU A 160 13.56 1.59 8.90
N PRO A 161 13.43 0.48 8.14
CA PRO A 161 14.59 -0.34 7.78
C PRO A 161 15.51 0.27 6.73
N LEU A 162 14.99 1.08 5.79
CA LEU A 162 15.75 1.59 4.64
C LEU A 162 15.82 3.12 4.56
N GLY A 163 15.12 3.84 5.45
CA GLY A 163 14.91 5.28 5.29
C GLY A 163 13.87 5.61 4.20
N ILE A 164 13.33 6.82 4.23
CA ILE A 164 12.38 7.29 3.21
C ILE A 164 13.07 7.48 1.83
N ASP A 165 14.34 7.88 1.85
CA ASP A 165 15.20 8.07 0.68
C ASP A 165 15.50 6.75 -0.06
N ARG A 166 15.55 5.65 0.68
CA ARG A 166 16.06 4.35 0.20
C ARG A 166 17.42 4.55 -0.49
N GLY A 167 17.59 4.06 -1.73
CA GLY A 167 18.85 4.15 -2.45
C GLY A 167 19.01 5.39 -3.34
N ALA A 168 17.90 5.95 -3.85
CA ALA A 168 17.91 7.02 -4.84
C ALA A 168 17.56 8.41 -4.29
N GLY A 169 17.21 8.51 -3.01
CA GLY A 169 16.73 9.74 -2.38
C GLY A 169 15.24 9.99 -2.61
N LEU A 170 14.73 11.03 -1.94
CA LEU A 170 13.40 11.58 -2.13
C LEU A 170 13.51 13.11 -2.26
N PHE A 171 13.24 13.64 -3.45
CA PHE A 171 13.42 15.07 -3.74
C PHE A 171 12.18 15.65 -4.39
N GLN A 172 11.71 16.79 -3.87
CA GLN A 172 10.68 17.60 -4.48
C GLN A 172 11.30 18.63 -5.43
N LEU A 173 11.03 18.48 -6.73
CA LEU A 173 11.67 19.26 -7.78
C LEU A 173 10.81 20.46 -8.22
N GLU A 174 9.50 20.28 -8.29
CA GLU A 174 8.53 21.32 -8.63
C GLU A 174 7.30 21.18 -7.72
N ALA A 175 6.68 22.30 -7.37
CA ALA A 175 5.43 22.30 -6.62
C ALA A 175 4.21 22.18 -7.56
N ALA A 176 3.15 21.55 -7.07
CA ALA A 176 1.84 21.58 -7.71
C ALA A 176 1.29 23.02 -7.77
N PRO A 177 0.51 23.41 -8.80
CA PRO A 177 -0.02 24.77 -8.94
C PRO A 177 -0.88 25.22 -7.76
N GLU A 178 -1.51 24.29 -7.05
CA GLU A 178 -2.38 24.56 -5.90
C GLU A 178 -1.60 24.97 -4.65
N PHE A 179 -0.31 24.63 -4.57
CA PHE A 179 0.54 25.02 -3.44
C PHE A 179 0.97 26.49 -3.60
N LYS A 180 0.43 27.38 -2.75
CA LYS A 180 0.62 28.84 -2.86
C LYS A 180 1.74 29.40 -1.97
N ALA A 181 2.32 28.59 -1.08
CA ALA A 181 3.40 29.04 -0.22
C ALA A 181 4.75 29.04 -0.96
N ALA A 182 5.77 29.65 -0.35
CA ALA A 182 7.12 29.66 -0.90
C ALA A 182 7.63 28.22 -1.05
N PHE A 183 8.15 27.89 -2.24
CA PHE A 183 8.72 26.60 -2.56
C PHE A 183 10.17 26.75 -2.98
N ARG A 184 11.06 25.93 -2.41
CA ARG A 184 12.45 25.79 -2.84
C ARG A 184 12.60 24.43 -3.50
N SER A 185 12.97 24.43 -4.78
CA SER A 185 13.29 23.20 -5.50
C SER A 185 14.54 22.53 -4.92
N GLU A 186 14.48 21.21 -4.75
CA GLU A 186 15.60 20.34 -4.34
C GLU A 186 16.38 19.81 -5.55
N LEU A 187 16.14 20.34 -6.76
CA LEU A 187 16.90 19.99 -7.96
C LEU A 187 18.43 20.19 -7.81
N PRO A 188 18.95 21.24 -7.12
CA PRO A 188 20.39 21.35 -6.88
C PRO A 188 20.95 20.21 -6.04
N ASP A 189 20.18 19.73 -5.06
CA ASP A 189 20.57 18.63 -4.18
C ASP A 189 20.57 17.29 -4.94
N LEU A 190 19.54 17.06 -5.78
CA LEU A 190 19.52 15.93 -6.72
C LEU A 190 20.71 15.95 -7.68
N LYS A 191 21.05 17.11 -8.26
CA LYS A 191 22.22 17.24 -9.16
C LYS A 191 23.53 16.92 -8.44
N THR A 192 23.63 17.30 -7.17
CA THR A 192 24.79 16.99 -6.33
C THR A 192 24.88 15.49 -6.03
N LEU A 193 23.76 14.82 -5.78
CA LEU A 193 23.72 13.36 -5.66
C LEU A 193 24.14 12.69 -6.98
N GLN A 194 23.56 13.12 -8.10
CA GLN A 194 23.85 12.55 -9.43
C GLN A 194 25.30 12.75 -9.86
N ALA A 195 25.93 13.87 -9.50
CA ALA A 195 27.35 14.10 -9.79
C ALA A 195 28.31 13.16 -9.02
N LYS A 196 27.85 12.55 -7.92
CA LYS A 196 28.61 11.53 -7.17
C LYS A 196 28.44 10.12 -7.75
N LEU A 197 27.38 9.91 -8.53
CA LEU A 197 27.16 8.64 -9.22
C LEU A 197 28.16 8.55 -10.37
N SER A 198 28.76 7.36 -10.57
CA SER A 198 29.62 7.16 -11.74
C SER A 198 28.79 7.27 -13.01
N SER A 199 29.40 7.64 -14.14
CA SER A 199 28.70 7.69 -15.44
C SER A 199 28.10 6.34 -15.87
N ASP A 200 28.49 5.24 -15.21
CA ASP A 200 27.99 3.88 -15.44
C ASP A 200 26.97 3.41 -14.39
N SER A 201 26.76 4.19 -13.33
CA SER A 201 25.74 3.93 -12.32
C SER A 201 24.36 4.00 -12.98
N GLY A 202 23.60 2.90 -12.94
CA GLY A 202 22.26 2.83 -13.52
C GLY A 202 22.21 2.58 -15.04
N LYS A 203 23.32 2.31 -15.72
CA LYS A 203 23.22 1.76 -17.09
C LYS A 203 22.78 0.30 -17.03
N ALA A 204 21.77 -0.07 -17.81
CA ALA A 204 21.47 -1.47 -18.07
C ALA A 204 22.71 -2.10 -18.73
N ILE A 205 23.32 -3.08 -18.07
CA ILE A 205 24.43 -3.82 -18.65
C ILE A 205 23.81 -4.94 -19.49
N PRO A 206 24.00 -4.98 -20.82
CA PRO A 206 23.51 -6.08 -21.63
C PRO A 206 24.25 -7.33 -21.23
N VAL A 207 23.52 -8.29 -20.67
CA VAL A 207 24.08 -9.49 -20.09
C VAL A 207 23.92 -10.63 -21.07
N LYS A 208 25.01 -10.93 -21.80
CA LYS A 208 25.17 -12.19 -22.51
C LYS A 208 25.66 -13.23 -21.51
N ILE A 209 24.79 -14.17 -21.15
CA ILE A 209 25.19 -15.30 -20.32
C ILE A 209 25.12 -16.53 -21.22
N ASP A 210 26.24 -16.83 -21.84
CA ASP A 210 26.45 -18.11 -22.49
C ASP A 210 26.56 -19.18 -21.40
N SER A 211 25.46 -19.90 -21.16
CA SER A 211 25.34 -21.06 -20.27
C SER A 211 25.92 -20.84 -18.85
N PRO A 212 25.10 -20.36 -17.89
CA PRO A 212 25.60 -19.96 -16.59
C PRO A 212 26.19 -21.16 -15.81
N ARG A 213 27.45 -21.03 -15.37
CA ARG A 213 28.31 -22.14 -14.93
C ARG A 213 28.30 -22.37 -13.41
N SER A 214 27.78 -21.41 -12.64
CA SER A 214 27.74 -21.44 -11.18
C SER A 214 26.47 -20.80 -10.63
N THR A 215 26.11 -21.11 -9.39
CA THR A 215 25.01 -20.44 -8.69
C THR A 215 25.18 -18.91 -8.65
N TYR A 216 26.42 -18.42 -8.57
CA TYR A 216 26.70 -16.99 -8.66
C TYR A 216 26.29 -16.41 -10.01
N ASP A 217 26.64 -17.06 -11.11
CA ASP A 217 26.28 -16.62 -12.46
C ASP A 217 24.76 -16.59 -12.65
N HIS A 218 24.04 -17.56 -12.07
CA HIS A 218 22.57 -17.62 -12.10
C HIS A 218 21.97 -16.43 -11.33
N ASN A 219 22.50 -16.12 -10.14
CA ASN A 219 22.04 -14.98 -9.34
C ASN A 219 22.37 -13.63 -10.00
N TYR A 220 23.54 -13.54 -10.63
CA TYR A 220 23.95 -12.37 -11.40
C TYR A 220 23.03 -12.16 -12.61
N ALA A 221 22.77 -13.22 -13.41
CA ALA A 221 21.79 -13.22 -14.49
C ALA A 221 20.44 -12.66 -14.02
N ARG A 222 19.95 -13.21 -12.92
CA ARG A 222 18.66 -12.88 -12.35
C ARG A 222 18.56 -11.41 -11.95
N THR A 223 19.61 -10.87 -11.35
CA THR A 223 19.66 -9.45 -10.96
C THR A 223 19.55 -8.55 -12.18
N GLN A 224 20.20 -8.93 -13.28
CA GLN A 224 20.19 -8.17 -14.53
C GLN A 224 18.85 -8.27 -15.25
N GLU A 225 18.20 -9.45 -15.26
CA GLU A 225 16.83 -9.61 -15.74
C GLU A 225 15.84 -8.71 -14.99
N ILE A 226 15.97 -8.61 -13.67
CA ILE A 226 15.12 -7.74 -12.84
C ILE A 226 15.31 -6.28 -13.24
N GLN A 227 16.56 -5.82 -13.38
CA GLN A 227 16.85 -4.45 -13.80
C GLN A 227 16.35 -4.17 -15.22
N GLN A 228 16.56 -5.10 -16.16
CA GLN A 228 16.07 -4.98 -17.52
C GLN A 228 14.54 -4.86 -17.54
N ARG A 229 13.84 -5.73 -16.82
CA ARG A 229 12.38 -5.66 -16.69
C ARG A 229 11.91 -4.33 -16.10
N SER A 230 12.54 -3.86 -15.02
CA SER A 230 12.20 -2.56 -14.43
C SER A 230 12.32 -1.40 -15.42
N ARG A 231 13.18 -1.51 -16.45
CA ARG A 231 13.40 -0.47 -17.47
C ARG A 231 12.49 -0.58 -18.68
N THR A 232 12.16 -1.80 -19.10
CA THR A 232 11.52 -2.02 -20.42
C THR A 232 10.12 -2.59 -20.35
N ALA A 233 9.68 -3.10 -19.20
CA ALA A 233 8.36 -3.66 -19.05
C ALA A 233 7.29 -2.57 -18.99
N LYS A 234 6.02 -2.99 -18.94
CA LYS A 234 4.87 -2.09 -18.98
C LYS A 234 4.79 -1.24 -17.71
N ILE A 235 4.79 0.09 -17.90
CA ILE A 235 4.59 1.11 -16.86
C ILE A 235 3.10 1.29 -16.58
N VAL A 236 2.28 1.50 -17.62
CA VAL A 236 0.82 1.64 -17.53
C VAL A 236 0.15 0.36 -17.97
N VAL A 237 -0.54 -0.30 -17.05
CA VAL A 237 -1.39 -1.46 -17.33
C VAL A 237 -2.80 -0.96 -17.57
N ARG A 238 -3.29 -1.15 -18.80
CA ARG A 238 -4.66 -0.72 -19.14
C ARG A 238 -5.70 -1.65 -18.54
N ARG A 239 -6.86 -1.10 -18.18
CA ARG A 239 -7.98 -1.90 -17.66
C ARG A 239 -8.42 -2.99 -18.64
N ASP A 240 -8.53 -2.65 -19.91
CA ASP A 240 -9.06 -3.52 -20.98
C ASP A 240 -8.07 -4.63 -21.40
N GLU A 241 -6.77 -4.44 -21.16
CA GLU A 241 -5.75 -5.48 -21.31
C GLU A 241 -5.84 -6.59 -20.24
N ARG A 242 -6.62 -6.37 -19.16
CA ARG A 242 -6.75 -7.30 -18.05
C ARG A 242 -8.14 -7.93 -18.04
N ARG A 243 -8.17 -9.26 -18.19
CA ARG A 243 -9.38 -10.05 -18.13
C ARG A 243 -9.94 -10.04 -16.70
N GLU A 244 -11.27 -10.02 -16.62
CA GLU A 244 -11.98 -10.39 -15.41
C GLU A 244 -12.19 -11.89 -15.36
N GLU A 245 -11.86 -12.46 -14.21
CA GLU A 245 -11.90 -13.88 -13.94
C GLU A 245 -12.92 -14.14 -12.84
N MET A 246 -13.81 -15.11 -13.05
CA MET A 246 -14.64 -15.63 -11.99
C MET A 246 -13.80 -16.57 -11.14
N THR A 247 -13.72 -16.30 -9.84
CA THR A 247 -12.91 -17.07 -8.88
C THR A 247 -13.78 -17.53 -7.71
N ARG A 248 -13.22 -18.37 -6.84
CA ARG A 248 -13.85 -18.74 -5.54
C ARG A 248 -14.16 -17.51 -4.67
N GLN A 249 -13.51 -16.38 -4.92
CA GLN A 249 -13.76 -15.12 -4.21
C GLN A 249 -14.79 -14.22 -4.88
N GLY A 250 -15.10 -14.43 -6.16
CA GLY A 250 -15.91 -13.54 -6.99
C GLY A 250 -15.13 -13.09 -8.22
N ARG A 251 -15.53 -11.95 -8.81
CA ARG A 251 -14.99 -11.42 -10.06
C ARG A 251 -13.75 -10.59 -9.81
N LEU A 252 -12.58 -11.14 -10.10
CA LEU A 252 -11.29 -10.48 -9.90
C LEU A 252 -10.67 -10.08 -11.24
N ARG A 253 -9.98 -8.94 -11.27
CA ARG A 253 -9.14 -8.52 -12.40
C ARG A 253 -7.77 -8.15 -11.89
N TYR A 254 -6.78 -8.98 -12.18
CA TYR A 254 -5.39 -8.76 -11.78
C TYR A 254 -4.68 -7.79 -12.73
N TYR A 255 -4.11 -6.74 -12.16
CA TYR A 255 -3.21 -5.81 -12.86
C TYR A 255 -1.76 -6.22 -12.69
N LEU A 256 -1.40 -6.55 -11.44
CA LEU A 256 -0.11 -7.11 -11.05
C LEU A 256 -0.34 -8.44 -10.33
N ASN A 257 0.50 -9.43 -10.63
CA ASN A 257 0.51 -10.70 -9.92
C ASN A 257 1.92 -11.28 -9.94
N ARG A 258 2.49 -11.51 -8.76
CA ARG A 258 3.85 -12.05 -8.61
C ARG A 258 4.04 -13.41 -9.26
N THR A 259 2.99 -14.20 -9.39
CA THR A 259 3.07 -15.56 -9.93
C THR A 259 2.86 -15.58 -11.44
N VAL A 260 1.82 -14.93 -11.97
CA VAL A 260 1.38 -15.18 -13.37
C VAL A 260 1.57 -14.02 -14.35
N LEU A 261 1.71 -12.77 -13.88
CA LEU A 261 1.86 -11.60 -14.77
C LEU A 261 3.31 -11.10 -14.75
N HIS A 262 4.04 -11.27 -15.85
CA HIS A 262 5.48 -10.96 -15.94
C HIS A 262 5.81 -9.75 -16.81
N ASP A 263 4.80 -9.10 -17.39
CA ASP A 263 4.92 -8.02 -18.38
C ASP A 263 5.06 -6.63 -17.75
N THR A 264 5.19 -6.52 -16.43
CA THR A 264 5.15 -5.26 -15.69
C THR A 264 6.46 -4.92 -14.98
N VAL A 265 6.69 -3.63 -14.75
CA VAL A 265 7.92 -3.14 -14.11
C VAL A 265 8.03 -3.53 -12.64
N LEU A 266 6.90 -3.67 -11.92
CA LEU A 266 6.85 -4.14 -10.54
C LEU A 266 6.27 -5.56 -10.47
N LYS A 267 7.07 -6.51 -9.96
CA LYS A 267 6.71 -7.94 -9.92
C LYS A 267 6.29 -8.45 -8.55
N ASP A 268 6.71 -7.83 -7.46
CA ASP A 268 6.47 -8.35 -6.11
C ASP A 268 5.12 -7.95 -5.50
N TRP A 269 4.15 -7.65 -6.36
CA TRP A 269 2.81 -7.20 -5.98
C TRP A 269 1.74 -8.15 -6.50
N ASN A 270 0.71 -8.34 -5.68
CA ASN A 270 -0.62 -8.70 -6.16
C ASN A 270 -1.51 -7.48 -6.03
N VAL A 271 -1.98 -6.98 -7.17
CA VAL A 271 -2.82 -5.79 -7.27
C VAL A 271 -3.98 -6.11 -8.20
N PHE A 272 -5.19 -6.05 -7.69
CA PHE A 272 -6.39 -6.46 -8.43
C PHE A 272 -7.62 -5.71 -7.96
N THR A 273 -8.57 -5.53 -8.87
CA THR A 273 -9.92 -5.07 -8.52
C THR A 273 -10.85 -6.25 -8.33
N HIS A 274 -11.79 -6.13 -7.40
CA HIS A 274 -12.88 -7.08 -7.20
C HIS A 274 -14.22 -6.39 -7.44
N GLU A 275 -14.97 -6.88 -8.42
CA GLU A 275 -16.37 -6.49 -8.61
C GLU A 275 -17.29 -7.36 -7.74
N LEU A 276 -17.88 -6.73 -6.73
CA LEU A 276 -18.68 -7.38 -5.70
C LEU A 276 -20.17 -7.14 -5.97
N ARG A 277 -20.88 -8.16 -6.47
CA ARG A 277 -22.32 -8.08 -6.77
C ARG A 277 -23.20 -8.38 -5.57
N THR A 278 -22.86 -9.43 -4.82
CA THR A 278 -23.61 -9.87 -3.64
C THR A 278 -22.69 -9.98 -2.42
N ARG A 279 -21.90 -11.05 -2.36
CA ARG A 279 -20.84 -11.27 -1.36
C ARG A 279 -19.67 -12.00 -1.99
N SER A 280 -18.49 -11.80 -1.43
CA SER A 280 -17.30 -12.54 -1.82
C SER A 280 -17.36 -13.97 -1.28
N GLY A 281 -16.37 -14.79 -1.66
CA GLY A 281 -16.02 -15.95 -0.84
C GLY A 281 -15.60 -15.52 0.58
N LYS A 282 -15.55 -16.49 1.49
CA LYS A 282 -14.97 -16.32 2.83
C LYS A 282 -13.65 -17.07 2.87
N HIS A 283 -12.63 -16.44 3.41
CA HIS A 283 -11.31 -17.05 3.54
C HIS A 283 -10.53 -16.41 4.68
N ARG A 284 -9.41 -17.06 5.01
CA ARG A 284 -8.49 -16.64 6.07
C ARG A 284 -7.08 -16.59 5.50
N HIS A 285 -6.40 -15.47 5.70
CA HIS A 285 -4.98 -15.29 5.36
C HIS A 285 -4.34 -14.18 6.19
N GLN A 286 -3.01 -14.04 6.14
CA GLN A 286 -2.33 -12.90 6.76
C GLN A 286 -2.72 -11.58 6.07
N GLY A 287 -2.85 -10.51 6.85
CA GLY A 287 -3.03 -9.16 6.34
C GLY A 287 -1.71 -8.47 6.02
N GLY A 288 -1.58 -7.18 6.36
CA GLY A 288 -0.47 -6.34 5.91
C GLY A 288 -0.70 -5.82 4.49
N LEU A 289 -1.97 -5.62 4.14
CA LEU A 289 -2.45 -5.20 2.83
C LEU A 289 -3.50 -4.10 2.98
N ALA A 290 -3.76 -3.38 1.90
CA ALA A 290 -4.80 -2.35 1.88
C ALA A 290 -5.80 -2.63 0.77
N ILE A 291 -7.08 -2.37 1.03
CA ILE A 291 -8.18 -2.50 0.08
C ILE A 291 -8.90 -1.16 0.00
N TYR A 292 -8.77 -0.46 -1.11
CA TYR A 292 -9.44 0.82 -1.33
C TYR A 292 -10.79 0.61 -2.02
N VAL A 293 -11.86 1.17 -1.45
CA VAL A 293 -13.20 1.10 -2.06
C VAL A 293 -13.28 2.13 -3.17
N VAL A 294 -13.34 1.65 -4.41
CA VAL A 294 -13.36 2.49 -5.62
C VAL A 294 -14.76 3.04 -5.88
N GLU A 295 -15.78 2.20 -5.77
CA GLU A 295 -17.19 2.56 -6.01
C GLU A 295 -18.14 1.70 -5.16
N GLY A 296 -19.32 2.26 -4.88
CA GLY A 296 -20.39 1.60 -4.14
C GLY A 296 -20.24 1.71 -2.62
N LYS A 297 -20.93 0.81 -1.93
CA LYS A 297 -21.04 0.73 -0.47
C LYS A 297 -21.37 -0.69 -0.04
N GLY A 298 -20.99 -1.02 1.18
CA GLY A 298 -21.13 -2.37 1.69
C GLY A 298 -20.61 -2.52 3.10
N TYR A 299 -20.27 -3.75 3.45
CA TYR A 299 -19.60 -4.05 4.71
C TYR A 299 -18.68 -5.24 4.56
N THR A 300 -17.73 -5.36 5.47
CA THR A 300 -16.93 -6.57 5.64
C THR A 300 -17.18 -7.14 7.02
N ILE A 301 -17.14 -8.47 7.13
CA ILE A 301 -17.04 -9.15 8.41
C ILE A 301 -15.58 -9.55 8.55
N VAL A 302 -14.89 -9.08 9.60
CA VAL A 302 -13.49 -9.38 9.90
C VAL A 302 -13.44 -9.94 11.32
N GLU A 303 -12.98 -11.18 11.48
CA GLU A 303 -12.99 -11.88 12.78
C GLU A 303 -14.35 -11.80 13.51
N GLY A 304 -15.43 -11.99 12.75
CA GLY A 304 -16.81 -11.94 13.25
C GLY A 304 -17.36 -10.52 13.48
N GLN A 305 -16.56 -9.47 13.31
CA GLN A 305 -16.98 -8.08 13.50
C GLN A 305 -17.36 -7.42 12.17
N ARG A 306 -18.55 -6.83 12.10
CA ARG A 306 -19.00 -6.07 10.92
C ARG A 306 -18.39 -4.68 10.91
N GLN A 307 -17.88 -4.27 9.75
CA GLN A 307 -17.35 -2.95 9.46
C GLN A 307 -17.95 -2.44 8.15
N ASP A 308 -18.77 -1.40 8.22
CA ASP A 308 -19.37 -0.79 7.04
C ASP A 308 -18.33 0.06 6.30
N TRP A 309 -18.47 0.15 4.98
CA TRP A 309 -17.59 0.94 4.12
C TRP A 309 -18.36 1.54 2.93
N GLU A 310 -17.84 2.64 2.39
CA GLU A 310 -18.31 3.27 1.15
C GLU A 310 -17.15 3.75 0.28
N SER A 311 -17.48 4.29 -0.90
CA SER A 311 -16.49 4.77 -1.87
C SER A 311 -15.54 5.78 -1.24
N GLY A 312 -14.23 5.55 -1.37
CA GLY A 312 -13.19 6.34 -0.73
C GLY A 312 -12.67 5.77 0.59
N ASP A 313 -13.32 4.78 1.19
CA ASP A 313 -12.82 4.15 2.42
C ASP A 313 -11.63 3.21 2.14
N LEU A 314 -10.77 3.01 3.14
CA LEU A 314 -9.67 2.06 3.11
C LEU A 314 -9.90 0.95 4.13
N ILE A 315 -10.08 -0.28 3.65
CA ILE A 315 -10.17 -1.48 4.46
C ILE A 315 -8.77 -2.05 4.65
N LEU A 316 -8.43 -2.40 5.87
CA LEU A 316 -7.15 -2.92 6.31
C LEU A 316 -7.35 -4.27 7.00
N LEU A 317 -6.40 -5.17 6.79
CA LEU A 317 -6.35 -6.44 7.51
C LEU A 317 -5.00 -6.51 8.24
N PRO A 318 -4.98 -6.75 9.57
CA PRO A 318 -3.73 -6.81 10.30
C PRO A 318 -2.98 -8.12 10.05
N ILE A 319 -1.73 -8.17 10.51
CA ILE A 319 -0.96 -9.42 10.61
C ILE A 319 -1.18 -9.99 12.01
N GLN A 320 -1.62 -11.24 12.12
CA GLN A 320 -1.94 -11.83 13.43
C GLN A 320 -1.80 -13.36 13.45
N PRO A 321 -1.68 -13.98 14.64
CA PRO A 321 -1.65 -15.43 14.76
C PRO A 321 -2.88 -16.08 14.10
N GLY A 322 -2.66 -17.10 13.27
CA GLY A 322 -3.73 -17.80 12.55
C GLY A 322 -4.35 -17.01 11.39
N GLY A 323 -3.85 -15.82 11.06
CA GLY A 323 -4.38 -14.98 9.98
C GLY A 323 -5.74 -14.33 10.32
N VAL A 324 -6.28 -13.60 9.34
CA VAL A 324 -7.51 -12.83 9.44
C VAL A 324 -8.55 -13.45 8.53
N GLU A 325 -9.60 -14.01 9.13
CA GLU A 325 -10.81 -14.43 8.43
C GLU A 325 -11.67 -13.23 8.08
N HIS A 326 -12.09 -13.16 6.82
CA HIS A 326 -12.93 -12.08 6.35
C HIS A 326 -13.80 -12.47 5.15
N GLN A 327 -14.87 -11.69 4.96
CA GLN A 327 -15.78 -11.74 3.82
C GLN A 327 -16.33 -10.33 3.55
N HIS A 328 -16.60 -10.01 2.29
CA HIS A 328 -17.12 -8.72 1.85
C HIS A 328 -18.54 -8.86 1.32
N PHE A 329 -19.38 -7.87 1.57
CA PHE A 329 -20.80 -7.85 1.23
C PHE A 329 -21.18 -6.54 0.56
N ASN A 330 -21.92 -6.62 -0.54
CA ASN A 330 -22.42 -5.48 -1.28
C ASN A 330 -23.74 -4.99 -0.67
N LEU A 331 -23.84 -3.67 -0.40
CA LEU A 331 -25.09 -3.00 -0.03
C LEU A 331 -25.54 -1.99 -1.10
N ASN A 332 -24.95 -2.03 -2.29
CA ASN A 332 -25.22 -1.12 -3.40
C ASN A 332 -26.39 -1.57 -4.30
N GLY A 333 -27.34 -2.33 -3.74
CA GLY A 333 -28.51 -2.85 -4.46
C GLY A 333 -28.11 -3.75 -5.63
N GLU A 334 -28.71 -3.54 -6.80
CA GLU A 334 -28.41 -4.29 -8.03
C GLU A 334 -27.11 -3.82 -8.71
N THR A 335 -26.56 -2.68 -8.30
CA THR A 335 -25.29 -2.17 -8.84
C THR A 335 -24.13 -2.82 -8.08
N PRO A 336 -23.09 -3.33 -8.76
CA PRO A 336 -21.91 -3.84 -8.08
C PRO A 336 -21.21 -2.74 -7.27
N SER A 337 -20.54 -3.14 -6.18
CA SER A 337 -19.46 -2.34 -5.60
C SER A 337 -18.13 -2.81 -6.16
N ARG A 338 -17.11 -1.94 -6.18
CA ARG A 338 -15.75 -2.33 -6.59
C ARG A 338 -14.74 -1.81 -5.59
N TRP A 339 -13.79 -2.66 -5.26
CA TRP A 339 -12.64 -2.29 -4.46
C TRP A 339 -11.36 -2.83 -5.09
N MET A 340 -10.23 -2.30 -4.66
CA MET A 340 -8.91 -2.65 -5.16
C MET A 340 -7.97 -3.03 -4.04
N ALA A 341 -7.40 -4.23 -4.12
CA ALA A 341 -6.42 -4.72 -3.16
C ALA A 341 -4.99 -4.40 -3.60
N TYR A 342 -4.15 -4.05 -2.64
CA TYR A 342 -2.71 -3.84 -2.77
C TYR A 342 -1.99 -4.74 -1.79
N ILE A 343 -1.27 -5.74 -2.31
CA ILE A 343 -0.61 -6.75 -1.51
C ILE A 343 0.85 -6.84 -1.93
N TYR A 344 1.75 -6.40 -1.05
CA TYR A 344 3.18 -6.56 -1.26
C TYR A 344 3.60 -7.96 -0.77
N LYS A 345 3.90 -8.85 -1.72
CA LYS A 345 4.11 -10.27 -1.44
C LYS A 345 5.28 -10.59 -0.51
N PRO A 346 6.41 -9.86 -0.52
CA PRO A 346 7.50 -10.13 0.41
C PRO A 346 7.11 -10.07 1.89
N PHE A 347 6.16 -9.19 2.27
CA PHE A 347 5.67 -9.20 3.66
C PHE A 347 4.91 -10.47 3.99
N HIS A 348 4.13 -11.02 3.06
CA HIS A 348 3.42 -12.29 3.25
C HIS A 348 4.40 -13.46 3.42
N ASP A 349 5.50 -13.48 2.66
CA ASP A 349 6.54 -14.51 2.77
C ASP A 349 7.16 -14.50 4.18
N GLU A 350 7.49 -13.31 4.70
CA GLU A 350 8.13 -13.13 6.01
C GLU A 350 7.25 -13.59 7.18
N VAL A 351 5.92 -13.50 7.04
CA VAL A 351 4.97 -13.87 8.11
C VAL A 351 4.36 -15.25 7.91
N ALA A 352 4.99 -16.09 7.09
CA ALA A 352 4.54 -17.45 6.77
C ALA A 352 3.07 -17.50 6.35
N HIS A 353 2.68 -16.58 5.45
CA HIS A 353 1.31 -16.49 4.96
C HIS A 353 0.82 -17.82 4.37
N GLY A 354 -0.23 -18.38 4.97
CA GLY A 354 -1.11 -19.37 4.37
C GLY A 354 -2.43 -18.74 3.91
N MET A 355 -3.17 -19.46 3.08
CA MET A 355 -4.52 -19.08 2.65
C MET A 355 -5.46 -20.27 2.76
N GLU A 356 -6.59 -20.06 3.45
CA GLU A 356 -7.62 -21.06 3.67
C GLU A 356 -8.94 -20.58 3.07
N GLN A 357 -9.46 -21.25 2.05
CA GLN A 357 -10.78 -20.98 1.48
C GLN A 357 -11.87 -21.66 2.31
N ARG A 358 -12.86 -20.91 2.80
CA ARG A 358 -13.92 -21.43 3.69
C ARG A 358 -15.32 -21.43 3.07
N GLU A 359 -15.66 -20.41 2.30
CA GLU A 359 -16.91 -20.36 1.51
C GLU A 359 -16.60 -19.82 0.13
N GLU A 360 -17.24 -20.33 -0.91
CA GLU A 360 -17.13 -19.79 -2.26
C GLU A 360 -18.12 -18.63 -2.46
N ALA A 361 -17.78 -17.69 -3.35
CA ALA A 361 -18.70 -16.65 -3.78
C ALA A 361 -19.97 -17.29 -4.41
N PRO A 362 -21.17 -16.74 -4.19
CA PRO A 362 -22.41 -17.33 -4.72
C PRO A 362 -22.44 -17.51 -6.25
N GLU A 363 -21.70 -16.69 -6.99
CA GLU A 363 -21.62 -16.76 -8.45
C GLU A 363 -20.64 -17.84 -8.96
N PHE A 364 -19.79 -18.38 -8.08
CA PHE A 364 -18.81 -19.39 -8.46
C PHE A 364 -19.50 -20.73 -8.70
N LYS A 365 -19.40 -21.24 -9.94
CA LYS A 365 -19.81 -22.59 -10.31
C LYS A 365 -18.51 -23.34 -10.60
N GLY A 366 -18.15 -24.30 -9.76
CA GLY A 366 -16.84 -24.97 -9.78
C GLY A 366 -16.46 -25.76 -11.03
N SER A 367 -17.15 -25.55 -12.16
CA SER A 367 -17.01 -26.24 -13.44
C SER A 367 -16.34 -25.42 -14.56
N ASP A 368 -16.04 -24.14 -14.36
CA ASP A 368 -15.51 -23.25 -15.42
C ASP A 368 -14.01 -22.91 -15.24
N CYS A 369 -13.20 -23.89 -14.82
CA CYS A 369 -11.73 -23.78 -14.77
C CYS A 369 -11.08 -24.49 -15.97
#